data_AF-A0A839P8L2-F1
#
_entry.id   AF-A0A839P8L2-F1
#
_cell.length_a   1.000
_cell.length_b   1.000
_cell.length_c   1.000
_cell.angle_alpha   90.00
_cell.angle_beta   90.00
_cell.angle_gamma   90.00
#
_symmetry.space_group_name_H-M   'P 1'
#
loop_
_entity.id
_entity.type
_entity.pdbx_description
1 polymer ?
#
loop_
_entity_poly.entity_id
_entity_poly.type
_entity_poly.pdbx_seq_one_letter_code
_entity_poly.pdbx_strand_id
1 'polypeptide(L)'
;MTLRLQPVQVATGSSDTESHLVFSDGFLVAVLVRLSEIHGDRAGMWFLEAGFGPVDHPDPPTFADLDEAQSWVEWRLESRR
;
A
#
# COMPACT_ATOMS: atom_id res chain seq x y z
N MET A 1 -7.80 10.92 -10.62
CA MET A 1 -8.03 11.25 -9.19
C MET A 1 -6.70 11.74 -8.60
N THR A 2 -6.63 12.20 -7.35
CA THR A 2 -5.34 12.52 -6.72
C THR A 2 -5.23 11.73 -5.43
N LEU A 3 -4.30 10.77 -5.40
CA LEU A 3 -3.97 10.05 -4.18
C LEU A 3 -3.09 10.91 -3.28
N ARG A 4 -3.32 10.82 -1.97
CA ARG A 4 -2.46 11.41 -0.95
C ARG A 4 -1.83 10.31 -0.13
N LEU A 5 -0.50 10.28 -0.12
CA LEU A 5 0.27 9.38 0.73
C LEU A 5 0.62 10.10 2.02
N GLN A 6 0.34 9.45 3.14
CA GLN A 6 0.72 9.93 4.46
C GLN A 6 1.70 8.93 5.09
N PRO A 7 2.97 9.31 5.30
CA PRO A 7 3.93 8.49 6.03
C PRO A 7 3.43 8.27 7.46
N VAL A 8 3.40 7.03 7.90
CA VAL A 8 3.04 6.63 9.26
C VAL A 8 3.92 5.47 9.70
N GLN A 9 4.00 5.25 11.01
CA GLN A 9 4.51 3.99 11.54
C GLN A 9 3.32 3.12 11.93
N VAL A 10 3.09 2.05 11.17
CA VAL A 10 2.07 1.05 11.54
C VAL A 10 2.74 0.07 12.49
N ALA A 11 2.07 -0.23 13.60
CA ALA A 11 2.49 -1.29 14.52
C ALA A 11 2.16 -2.66 13.91
N THR A 12 2.89 -3.04 12.87
CA THR A 12 2.77 -4.31 12.13
C THR A 12 3.18 -5.53 12.96
N GLY A 13 3.77 -5.32 14.14
CA GLY A 13 4.28 -6.39 15.01
C GLY A 13 5.65 -6.93 14.58
N SER A 14 6.26 -6.36 13.54
CA SER A 14 7.61 -6.64 13.06
C SER A 14 8.49 -5.39 13.08
N SER A 15 9.76 -5.51 12.68
CA SER A 15 10.66 -4.38 12.46
C SER A 15 10.28 -3.51 11.25
N ASP A 16 9.22 -3.88 10.51
CA ASP A 16 8.70 -3.18 9.34
C ASP A 16 7.88 -1.96 9.78
N THR A 17 8.57 -0.93 10.24
CA THR A 17 7.92 0.27 10.79
C THR A 17 7.65 1.35 9.75
N GLU A 18 8.18 1.23 8.53
CA GLU A 18 7.94 2.22 7.48
C GLU A 18 6.65 1.87 6.73
N SER A 19 5.67 2.76 6.79
CA SER A 19 4.35 2.53 6.20
C SER A 19 3.76 3.81 5.62
N HIS A 20 2.85 3.67 4.68
CA HIS A 20 2.11 4.78 4.09
C HIS A 20 0.61 4.48 4.08
N LEU A 21 -0.17 5.42 4.58
CA LEU A 21 -1.61 5.43 4.38
C LEU A 21 -1.91 6.11 3.05
N VAL A 22 -2.74 5.48 2.23
CA VAL A 22 -3.17 6.02 0.93
C VAL A 22 -4.59 6.52 1.05
N PHE A 23 -4.79 7.80 0.76
CA PHE A 23 -6.11 8.43 0.76
C PHE A 23 -6.54 8.81 -0.65
N SER A 24 -7.82 8.58 -0.97
CA SER A 24 -8.49 9.11 -2.17
C SER A 24 -9.73 9.89 -1.74
N ASP A 25 -9.85 11.15 -2.18
CA ASP A 25 -11.00 12.02 -1.86
C ASP A 25 -11.35 12.09 -0.36
N GLY A 26 -10.33 12.01 0.51
CA GLY A 26 -10.49 12.03 1.97
C GLY A 26 -10.79 10.67 2.62
N PHE A 27 -10.97 9.60 1.84
CA PHE A 27 -11.16 8.24 2.33
C PHE A 27 -9.84 7.47 2.38
N LEU A 28 -9.62 6.71 3.44
CA LEU A 28 -8.52 5.75 3.50
C LEU A 28 -8.85 4.57 2.58
N VAL A 29 -8.01 4.33 1.57
CA VAL A 29 -8.23 3.30 0.55
C VAL A 29 -7.20 2.17 0.59
N ALA A 30 -6.00 2.42 1.14
CA ALA A 30 -4.99 1.40 1.31
C ALA A 30 -4.01 1.71 2.46
N VAL A 31 -3.39 0.64 2.97
CA VAL A 31 -2.24 0.67 3.87
C VAL A 31 -1.09 -0.07 3.18
N LEU A 32 0.01 0.65 2.99
CA LEU A 32 1.24 0.12 2.40
C LEU A 32 2.30 -0.02 3.49
N VAL A 33 3.02 -1.13 3.50
CA VAL A 33 4.12 -1.39 4.44
C VAL A 33 5.38 -1.73 3.67
N ARG A 34 6.52 -1.19 4.10
CA ARG A 34 7.81 -1.52 3.48
C ARG A 34 8.36 -2.78 4.14
N LEU A 35 8.62 -3.80 3.33
CA LEU A 35 9.17 -5.06 3.79
C LEU A 35 10.64 -4.89 4.18
N SER A 36 11.02 -5.30 5.39
CA SER A 36 12.42 -5.33 5.83
C SER A 36 13.20 -6.47 5.19
N GLU A 37 14.50 -6.47 5.45
CA GLU A 37 15.47 -7.47 5.04
C GLU A 37 15.11 -8.91 5.45
N ILE A 38 14.24 -9.08 6.45
CA ILE A 38 13.74 -10.40 6.87
C ILE A 38 12.94 -11.09 5.75
N HIS A 39 12.40 -10.33 4.80
CA HIS A 39 11.62 -10.83 3.67
C HIS A 39 12.48 -11.29 2.46
N GLY A 40 13.80 -11.41 2.62
CA GLY A 40 14.70 -11.99 1.61
C GLY A 40 14.60 -11.27 0.27
N ASP A 41 14.20 -12.01 -0.79
CA ASP A 41 14.06 -11.48 -2.16
C ASP A 41 13.04 -10.34 -2.30
N ARG A 42 12.17 -10.14 -1.30
CA ARG A 42 11.19 -9.06 -1.26
C ARG A 42 11.58 -7.89 -0.37
N ALA A 43 12.77 -7.92 0.22
CA ALA A 43 13.28 -6.84 1.04
C ALA A 43 13.31 -5.52 0.29
N GLY A 44 12.87 -4.45 0.96
CA GLY A 44 12.82 -3.09 0.42
C GLY A 44 11.60 -2.77 -0.44
N MET A 45 10.82 -3.79 -0.83
CA MET A 45 9.57 -3.61 -1.58
C MET A 45 8.40 -3.17 -0.67
N TRP A 46 7.33 -2.67 -1.29
CA TRP A 46 6.11 -2.23 -0.63
C TRP A 46 5.01 -3.27 -0.78
N PHE A 47 4.46 -3.73 0.34
CA PHE A 47 3.36 -4.67 0.37
C PHE A 47 2.04 -3.97 0.69
N LEU A 48 0.95 -4.41 0.04
CA LEU A 48 -0.40 -3.99 0.40
C LEU A 48 -0.87 -4.77 1.63
N GLU A 49 -0.72 -4.18 2.80
CA GLU A 49 -1.15 -4.80 4.06
C GLU A 49 -2.68 -4.86 4.16
N ALA A 50 -3.34 -3.76 3.76
CA ALA A 50 -4.80 -3.69 3.73
C ALA A 50 -5.27 -2.82 2.57
N GLY A 51 -6.23 -3.33 1.79
CA GLY A 51 -6.98 -2.56 0.81
C GLY A 51 -8.43 -2.38 1.28
N PHE A 52 -9.04 -1.24 0.97
CA PHE A 52 -10.45 -0.98 1.30
C PHE A 52 -11.28 -0.81 0.02
N GLY A 53 -12.48 -1.38 0.03
CA GLY A 53 -13.42 -1.25 -1.09
C GLY A 53 -12.85 -1.82 -2.40
N PRO A 54 -12.80 -1.04 -3.49
CA PRO A 54 -12.26 -1.51 -4.78
C PRO A 54 -10.79 -1.97 -4.74
N VAL A 55 -10.04 -1.51 -3.74
CA VAL A 55 -8.61 -1.81 -3.58
C VAL A 55 -8.39 -3.11 -2.80
N ASP A 56 -9.41 -3.63 -2.11
CA ASP A 56 -9.34 -4.90 -1.40
C ASP A 56 -9.04 -6.07 -2.35
N HIS A 57 -8.08 -6.92 -1.99
CA HIS A 57 -7.58 -8.00 -2.84
C HIS A 57 -7.36 -9.27 -2.02
N PRO A 58 -7.84 -10.44 -2.48
CA PRO A 58 -7.63 -11.71 -1.78
C PRO A 58 -6.17 -12.17 -1.75
N ASP A 59 -5.35 -11.67 -2.68
CA ASP A 59 -3.90 -11.91 -2.76
C ASP A 59 -3.18 -10.56 -2.91
N PRO A 60 -2.80 -9.90 -1.80
CA PRO A 60 -2.32 -8.53 -1.87
C PRO A 60 -1.01 -8.41 -2.65
N PRO A 61 -0.91 -7.48 -3.62
CA PRO A 61 0.30 -7.31 -4.42
C PRO A 61 1.46 -6.73 -3.60
N THR A 62 2.66 -6.89 -4.17
CA THR A 62 3.90 -6.26 -3.71
C THR A 62 4.45 -5.39 -4.84
N PHE A 63 5.01 -4.24 -4.51
CA PHE A 63 5.44 -3.20 -5.45
C PHE A 63 6.90 -2.84 -5.21
N ALA A 64 7.64 -2.46 -6.24
CA ALA A 64 9.03 -2.05 -6.12
C ALA A 64 9.16 -0.70 -5.39
N ASP A 65 8.21 0.22 -5.62
CA ASP A 65 8.19 1.56 -5.04
C ASP A 65 6.75 2.08 -4.79
N LEU A 66 6.65 3.26 -4.17
CA LEU A 66 5.36 3.88 -3.86
C LEU A 66 4.63 4.41 -5.10
N ASP A 67 5.33 4.66 -6.21
CA ASP A 67 4.72 5.18 -7.44
C ASP A 67 4.01 4.06 -8.21
N GLU A 68 4.59 2.86 -8.24
CA GLU A 68 3.95 1.64 -8.73
C GLU A 68 2.72 1.30 -7.88
N ALA A 69 2.84 1.38 -6.55
CA ALA A 69 1.72 1.15 -5.64
C ALA A 69 0.57 2.15 -5.88
N GLN A 70 0.90 3.44 -6.06
CA GLN A 70 -0.08 4.48 -6.38
C GLN A 70 -0.80 4.20 -7.69
N SER A 71 -0.04 3.93 -8.75
CA SER A 71 -0.58 3.64 -10.09
C SER A 71 -1.55 2.47 -10.06
N TRP A 72 -1.23 1.43 -9.28
CA TRP A 72 -2.11 0.27 -9.10
C TRP A 72 -3.39 0.63 -8.34
N VAL A 73 -3.30 1.41 -7.25
CA VAL A 73 -4.47 1.87 -6.48
C VAL A 73 -5.39 2.74 -7.35
N GLU A 74 -4.84 3.67 -8.12
CA GLU A 74 -5.62 4.50 -9.04
C GLU A 74 -6.37 3.65 -10.06
N TRP A 75 -5.65 2.72 -10.71
CA TRP A 75 -6.26 1.81 -11.68
C TRP A 75 -7.40 0.99 -11.08
N ARG A 76 -7.26 0.51 -9.83
CA ARG A 76 -8.30 -0.25 -9.12
C ARG A 76 -9.55 0.57 -8.81
N LEU A 77 -9.36 1.83 -8.40
CA LEU A 77 -10.46 2.75 -8.10
C LEU A 77 -11.21 3.14 -9.38
N GLU A 78 -10.51 3.27 -10.50
CA GLU A 78 -11.11 3.59 -11.81
C GLU A 78 -11.83 2.41 -12.44
N SER A 79 -11.26 1.21 -12.34
CA SER A 79 -11.79 -0.01 -12.99
C SER A 79 -13.11 -0.52 -12.40
N ARG A 80 -13.52 -0.01 -11.23
CA ARG A 80 -14.74 -0.43 -10.52
C ARG A 80 -15.72 0.73 -10.26
N ARG A 81 -15.56 1.82 -11.01
CA ARG A 81 -16.49 2.96 -11.00
C ARG A 81 -17.73 2.71 -11.87
#